data_AF-A0A6A6GN58-F1
#
_entry.id   AF-A0A6A6GN58-F1
#
_cell.length_a   1.000
_cell.length_b   1.000
_cell.length_c   1.000
_cell.angle_alpha   90.00
_cell.angle_beta   90.00
_cell.angle_gamma   90.00
#
_symmetry.space_group_name_H-M   'P 1'
#
loop_
_entity.id
_entity.type
_entity.pdbx_description
1 polymer ?
#
loop_
_entity_poly.entity_id
_entity_poly.type
_entity_poly.pdbx_seq_one_letter_code
_entity_poly.pdbx_strand_id
1 'polypeptide(L)'
;MPFEPASVHQTGFQSNDVVEDHHDRIQHRRPFTGDFQDFLGSIEVIYTDDSDQPFGTIKEINGESADLNKGMGGDCVWLKGHYSTSPGEMVHEIGIEMRDKGQHGVDNISKGAEGSPRFLDLKRDVNKNEFIRTYGLWRTSREQGYPPSGWSGISNDINTGRGGDCLYIVWRFREYKSGA
;
A
#
# COMPACT_ATOMS: atom_id res chain seq x y z
N MET A 1 35.36 -37.04 -73.10
CA MET A 1 36.62 -36.26 -73.06
C MET A 1 36.25 -34.78 -73.19
N PRO A 2 36.89 -33.83 -72.47
CA PRO A 2 36.76 -33.71 -71.01
C PRO A 2 36.69 -32.24 -70.49
N PHE A 3 36.52 -32.11 -69.16
CA PHE A 3 36.88 -30.99 -68.25
C PHE A 3 36.08 -29.66 -68.23
N GLU A 4 35.33 -29.47 -67.14
CA GLU A 4 35.39 -28.26 -66.28
C GLU A 4 36.60 -28.37 -65.31
N PRO A 5 36.98 -27.39 -64.44
CA PRO A 5 36.54 -25.99 -64.25
C PRO A 5 37.73 -25.00 -64.03
N ALA A 6 37.45 -23.70 -63.83
CA ALA A 6 38.03 -22.88 -62.75
C ALA A 6 37.49 -21.43 -62.78
N SER A 7 36.91 -20.98 -61.67
CA SER A 7 36.78 -19.55 -61.37
C SER A 7 37.50 -19.28 -60.05
N VAL A 8 38.36 -18.26 -60.09
CA VAL A 8 39.36 -17.92 -59.08
C VAL A 8 38.72 -17.27 -57.85
N HIS A 9 39.31 -17.62 -56.70
CA HIS A 9 38.98 -17.13 -55.37
C HIS A 9 39.87 -15.94 -54.96
N GLN A 10 39.42 -15.27 -53.88
CA GLN A 10 40.13 -14.35 -52.96
C GLN A 10 40.25 -12.88 -53.39
N THR A 11 40.07 -11.87 -52.52
CA THR A 11 39.95 -11.80 -51.05
C THR A 11 39.34 -10.44 -50.67
N GLY A 12 38.62 -10.38 -49.54
CA GLY A 12 38.22 -9.13 -48.90
C GLY A 12 37.87 -9.37 -47.44
N PHE A 13 38.78 -8.98 -46.54
CA PHE A 13 38.61 -8.93 -45.09
C PHE A 13 37.47 -7.99 -44.70
N GLN A 14 36.60 -8.39 -43.77
CA GLN A 14 35.99 -7.46 -42.82
C GLN A 14 35.97 -8.06 -41.42
N SER A 15 36.36 -7.21 -40.49
CA SER A 15 36.59 -7.39 -39.07
C SER A 15 35.31 -7.63 -38.28
N ASN A 16 35.46 -8.42 -37.22
CA ASN A 16 34.47 -8.63 -36.16
C ASN A 16 34.18 -7.30 -35.45
N ASP A 17 32.93 -6.87 -35.47
CA ASP A 17 32.33 -6.01 -34.44
C ASP A 17 31.02 -6.68 -34.01
N VAL A 18 31.09 -7.49 -32.96
CA VAL A 18 29.91 -7.94 -32.22
C VAL A 18 29.58 -6.82 -31.24
N VAL A 19 28.65 -5.96 -31.63
CA VAL A 19 27.96 -5.07 -30.69
C VAL A 19 26.83 -5.90 -30.11
N GLU A 20 27.00 -6.38 -28.88
CA GLU A 20 25.89 -6.97 -28.10
C GLU A 20 24.90 -5.85 -27.78
N ASP A 21 23.84 -5.78 -28.58
CA ASP A 21 22.70 -4.90 -28.36
C ASP A 21 21.89 -5.43 -27.17
N HIS A 22 22.09 -4.82 -26.00
CA HIS A 22 21.37 -5.12 -24.76
C HIS A 22 19.95 -4.51 -24.75
N HIS A 23 19.18 -4.74 -25.80
CA HIS A 23 17.78 -4.34 -25.90
C HIS A 23 16.87 -5.56 -26.08
N ASP A 24 16.83 -6.47 -25.09
CA ASP A 24 15.63 -7.31 -24.91
C ASP A 24 15.57 -7.97 -23.52
N ARG A 25 15.16 -7.17 -22.53
CA ARG A 25 14.52 -7.68 -21.30
C ARG A 25 13.29 -6.84 -20.97
N ILE A 26 12.44 -6.61 -21.96
CA ILE A 26 11.03 -6.32 -21.69
C ILE A 26 10.38 -7.69 -21.47
N GLN A 27 10.41 -8.17 -20.22
CA GLN A 27 9.47 -9.20 -19.82
C GLN A 27 8.08 -8.72 -20.22
N HIS A 28 7.38 -9.53 -21.01
CA HIS A 28 6.01 -9.29 -21.42
C HIS A 28 5.12 -9.10 -20.18
N ARG A 29 5.03 -7.86 -19.68
CA ARG A 29 4.02 -7.48 -18.71
C ARG A 29 2.70 -7.62 -19.44
N ARG A 30 1.94 -8.66 -19.09
CA ARG A 30 0.54 -8.77 -19.53
C ARG A 30 -0.15 -7.44 -19.21
N PRO A 31 -0.98 -6.90 -20.12
CA PRO A 31 -1.75 -5.72 -19.81
C PRO A 31 -2.64 -6.03 -18.60
N PHE A 32 -2.45 -5.30 -17.51
CA PHE A 32 -3.34 -5.38 -16.36
C PHE A 32 -4.66 -4.73 -16.74
N THR A 33 -5.67 -5.55 -17.03
CA THR A 33 -7.03 -5.09 -17.38
C THR A 33 -7.99 -5.13 -16.19
N GLY A 34 -7.49 -5.43 -14.97
CA GLY A 34 -8.29 -5.43 -13.75
C GLY A 34 -8.47 -4.01 -13.20
N ASP A 35 -9.61 -3.78 -12.53
CA ASP A 35 -9.97 -2.50 -11.89
C ASP A 35 -9.12 -2.21 -10.63
N PHE A 36 -7.79 -2.11 -10.75
CA PHE A 36 -6.90 -1.84 -9.61
C PHE A 36 -7.26 -0.51 -8.90
N GLN A 37 -7.91 0.41 -9.61
CA GLN A 37 -8.44 1.67 -9.09
C GLN A 37 -9.60 1.51 -8.09
N ASP A 38 -10.13 0.29 -7.91
CA ASP A 38 -11.10 -0.02 -6.86
C ASP A 38 -10.44 -0.36 -5.51
N PHE A 39 -9.11 -0.48 -5.45
CA PHE A 39 -8.39 -0.97 -4.28
C PHE A 39 -7.58 0.12 -3.61
N LEU A 40 -7.41 0.02 -2.30
CA LEU A 40 -6.59 0.94 -1.52
C LEU A 40 -5.14 0.89 -2.01
N GLY A 41 -4.59 2.06 -2.36
CA GLY A 41 -3.19 2.22 -2.78
C GLY A 41 -2.33 2.85 -1.68
N SER A 42 -2.84 3.90 -1.04
CA SER A 42 -2.14 4.61 0.04
C SER A 42 -3.10 5.23 1.05
N ILE A 43 -2.56 5.66 2.18
CA ILE A 43 -3.29 6.43 3.21
C ILE A 43 -2.49 7.69 3.49
N GLU A 44 -3.16 8.84 3.38
CA GLU A 44 -2.67 10.15 3.78
C GLU A 44 -3.06 10.43 5.24
N VAL A 45 -2.14 11.04 5.99
CA VAL A 45 -2.37 11.49 7.36
C VAL A 45 -2.62 13.00 7.34
N ILE A 46 -3.72 13.42 7.95
CA ILE A 46 -4.15 14.82 8.00
C ILE A 46 -4.15 15.27 9.46
N TYR A 47 -3.49 16.39 9.74
CA TYR A 47 -3.45 17.02 11.05
C TYR A 47 -4.33 18.27 11.05
N THR A 48 -5.18 18.44 12.06
CA THR A 48 -5.98 19.65 12.27
C THR A 48 -5.87 20.15 13.71
N ASP A 49 -6.08 21.45 13.91
CA ASP A 49 -6.14 22.09 15.23
C ASP A 49 -7.57 22.13 15.80
N ASP A 50 -8.59 21.96 14.96
CA ASP A 50 -9.98 21.74 15.35
C ASP A 50 -10.39 20.25 15.29
N SER A 51 -11.52 19.95 15.92
CA SER A 51 -12.11 18.61 16.00
C SER A 51 -13.04 18.27 14.83
N ASP A 52 -13.17 19.15 13.83
CA ASP A 52 -14.08 18.93 12.72
C ASP A 52 -13.45 17.97 11.71
N GLN A 53 -14.09 16.82 11.55
CA GLN A 53 -13.55 15.78 10.68
C GLN A 53 -13.45 16.26 9.22
N PRO A 54 -12.25 16.27 8.60
CA PRO A 54 -12.09 16.71 7.21
C PRO A 54 -12.86 15.84 6.22
N PHE A 55 -13.37 16.46 5.15
CA PHE A 55 -14.12 15.74 4.12
C PHE A 55 -13.30 14.63 3.45
N GLY A 56 -13.95 13.48 3.23
CA GLY A 56 -13.34 12.33 2.56
C GLY A 56 -12.36 11.52 3.41
N THR A 57 -12.18 11.85 4.69
CA THR A 57 -11.42 11.02 5.63
C THR A 57 -12.19 9.76 6.03
N ILE A 58 -11.45 8.73 6.45
CA ILE A 58 -11.96 7.44 6.91
C ILE A 58 -12.95 7.66 8.06
N LYS A 59 -14.08 6.96 8.00
CA LYS A 59 -15.13 7.02 9.02
C LYS A 59 -14.95 5.92 10.05
N GLU A 60 -15.36 6.22 11.28
CA GLU A 60 -15.56 5.19 12.30
C GLU A 60 -16.88 4.45 12.02
N ILE A 61 -16.88 3.13 12.17
CA ILE A 61 -17.94 2.26 11.63
C ILE A 61 -19.19 2.16 12.50
N ASN A 62 -19.13 2.62 13.75
CA ASN A 62 -20.21 2.61 14.73
C ASN A 62 -20.70 4.03 15.09
N GLY A 63 -20.17 5.07 14.45
CA GLY A 63 -20.53 6.47 14.69
C GLY A 63 -19.77 7.14 15.84
N GLU A 64 -18.71 6.51 16.35
CA GLU A 64 -17.76 7.15 17.26
C GLU A 64 -16.86 8.16 16.51
N SER A 65 -16.00 8.86 17.24
CA SER A 65 -15.05 9.78 16.60
C SER A 65 -13.98 9.00 15.80
N ALA A 66 -13.74 9.48 14.58
CA ALA A 66 -12.65 9.06 13.71
C ALA A 66 -11.31 9.75 14.02
N ASP A 67 -11.25 10.67 14.99
CA ASP A 67 -9.99 11.28 15.43
C ASP A 67 -9.13 10.24 16.14
N LEU A 68 -7.95 9.96 15.59
CA LEU A 68 -7.00 8.99 16.15
C LEU A 68 -6.49 9.41 17.54
N ASN A 69 -6.56 10.71 17.86
CA ASN A 69 -6.14 11.27 19.13
C ASN A 69 -7.29 11.64 20.08
N LYS A 70 -8.53 11.19 19.83
CA LYS A 70 -9.67 11.51 20.70
C LYS A 70 -9.33 11.21 22.17
N GLY A 71 -9.40 12.26 23.01
CA GLY A 71 -9.16 12.18 24.45
C GLY A 71 -7.68 12.25 24.88
N MET A 72 -6.75 12.45 23.95
CA MET A 72 -5.30 12.41 24.21
C MET A 72 -4.64 13.79 24.23
N GLY A 73 -5.38 14.85 23.87
CA GLY A 73 -4.85 16.19 23.68
C GLY A 73 -3.99 16.34 22.41
N GLY A 74 -3.62 17.58 22.09
CA GLY A 74 -2.83 17.92 20.89
C GLY A 74 -3.67 18.02 19.61
N ASP A 75 -2.98 17.93 18.47
CA ASP A 75 -3.59 17.96 17.13
C ASP A 75 -4.57 16.79 16.97
N CYS A 76 -5.71 17.05 16.31
CA CYS A 76 -6.58 15.97 15.82
C CYS A 76 -5.90 15.31 14.61
N VAL A 77 -5.99 13.98 14.54
CA VAL A 77 -5.33 13.20 13.49
C VAL A 77 -6.35 12.36 12.75
N TRP A 78 -6.37 12.51 11.42
CA TRP A 78 -7.31 11.86 10.54
C TRP A 78 -6.58 11.09 9.44
N LEU A 79 -7.22 10.05 8.93
CA LEU A 79 -6.71 9.25 7.82
C LEU A 79 -7.57 9.44 6.58
N LYS A 80 -6.96 9.50 5.40
CA LYS A 80 -7.66 9.54 4.12
C LYS A 80 -7.07 8.49 3.19
N GLY A 81 -7.90 7.52 2.78
CA GLY A 81 -7.48 6.51 1.82
C GLY A 81 -7.51 7.05 0.40
N HIS A 82 -6.52 6.63 -0.40
CA HIS A 82 -6.43 6.92 -1.83
C HIS A 82 -6.38 5.60 -2.59
N TYR A 83 -7.14 5.53 -3.68
CA TYR A 83 -7.19 4.32 -4.50
C TYR A 83 -5.93 4.15 -5.36
N SER A 84 -5.63 2.91 -5.70
CA SER A 84 -4.43 2.49 -6.41
C SER A 84 -4.35 3.08 -7.81
N THR A 85 -3.17 3.52 -8.24
CA THR A 85 -2.92 3.96 -9.62
C THR A 85 -2.21 2.90 -10.45
N SER A 86 -1.74 1.83 -9.79
CA SER A 86 -1.21 0.64 -10.44
C SER A 86 -1.47 -0.62 -9.60
N PRO A 87 -1.38 -1.83 -10.19
CA PRO A 87 -1.51 -3.08 -9.44
C PRO A 87 -0.45 -3.26 -8.34
N GLY A 88 0.76 -2.71 -8.54
CA GLY A 88 1.85 -2.81 -7.57
C GLY A 88 1.64 -2.00 -6.29
N GLU A 89 0.70 -1.06 -6.31
CA GLU A 89 0.36 -0.21 -5.18
C GLU A 89 -0.73 -0.80 -4.29
N MET A 90 -1.45 -1.83 -4.74
CA MET A 90 -2.60 -2.37 -4.03
C MET A 90 -2.18 -2.97 -2.69
N VAL A 91 -2.85 -2.48 -1.63
CA VAL A 91 -2.59 -2.89 -0.26
C VAL A 91 -3.41 -4.12 0.07
N HIS A 92 -2.78 -5.12 0.71
CA HIS A 92 -3.48 -6.32 1.20
C HIS A 92 -3.49 -6.45 2.72
N GLU A 93 -2.75 -5.61 3.45
CA GLU A 93 -2.73 -5.60 4.92
C GLU A 93 -2.29 -4.23 5.42
N ILE A 94 -2.85 -3.80 6.56
CA ILE A 94 -2.50 -2.55 7.24
C ILE A 94 -1.99 -2.89 8.63
N GLY A 95 -0.70 -2.65 8.87
CA GLY A 95 -0.05 -2.75 10.18
C GLY A 95 0.14 -1.39 10.84
N ILE A 96 0.42 -1.42 12.14
CA ILE A 96 0.81 -0.25 12.93
C ILE A 96 2.18 -0.54 13.54
N GLU A 97 3.15 0.33 13.27
CA GLU A 97 4.47 0.24 13.88
C GLU A 97 4.63 1.31 14.96
N MET A 98 5.00 0.87 16.16
CA MET A 98 5.49 1.75 17.23
C MET A 98 7.00 1.84 17.15
N ARG A 99 7.54 3.04 17.33
CA ARG A 99 8.99 3.26 17.31
C ARG A 99 9.41 4.22 18.41
N ASP A 100 10.67 4.15 18.83
CA ASP A 100 11.19 4.98 19.91
C ASP A 100 11.37 6.45 19.51
N LYS A 101 11.52 6.73 18.20
CA LYS A 101 11.75 8.06 17.65
C LYS A 101 10.99 8.26 16.34
N GLY A 102 10.72 9.53 16.04
CA GLY A 102 10.19 9.92 14.74
C GLY A 102 11.12 9.53 13.59
N GLN A 103 10.55 9.17 12.44
CA GLN A 103 11.31 9.03 11.19
C GLN A 103 11.06 10.25 10.32
N HIS A 104 12.14 10.82 9.77
CA HIS A 104 12.01 11.91 8.81
C HIS A 104 11.30 11.42 7.54
N GLY A 105 10.27 12.16 7.11
CA GLY A 105 9.51 11.85 5.90
C GLY A 105 8.46 10.75 6.05
N VAL A 106 8.12 10.33 7.28
CA VAL A 106 7.00 9.42 7.55
C VAL A 106 6.06 10.07 8.56
N ASP A 107 4.77 10.06 8.24
CA ASP A 107 3.75 10.69 9.07
C ASP A 107 3.50 9.91 10.37
N ASN A 108 3.53 10.63 11.49
CA ASN A 108 3.24 10.10 12.81
C ASN A 108 1.73 10.18 13.08
N ILE A 109 1.04 9.05 13.06
CA ILE A 109 -0.41 8.99 13.27
C ILE A 109 -0.83 9.23 14.74
N SER A 110 0.12 9.44 15.64
CA SER A 110 -0.14 9.87 17.02
C SER A 110 0.55 11.20 17.34
N LYS A 111 0.80 12.05 16.34
CA LYS A 111 1.40 13.38 16.55
C LYS A 111 0.57 14.19 17.53
N GLY A 112 1.23 14.92 18.44
CA GLY A 112 0.57 15.79 19.41
C GLY A 112 0.14 15.08 20.70
N ALA A 113 0.14 13.75 20.73
CA ALA A 113 -0.17 12.99 21.92
C ALA A 113 1.07 12.37 22.58
N GLU A 114 0.92 12.02 23.86
CA GLU A 114 1.98 11.37 24.62
C GLU A 114 2.25 9.91 24.18
N GLY A 115 3.48 9.44 24.43
CA GLY A 115 3.95 8.09 24.12
C GLY A 115 4.69 7.94 22.79
N SER A 116 5.10 6.71 22.47
CA SER A 116 5.96 6.38 21.33
C SER A 116 5.28 6.65 19.97
N PRO A 117 5.87 7.38 19.01
CA PRO A 117 5.23 7.65 17.73
C PRO A 117 4.77 6.38 17.00
N ARG A 118 3.64 6.48 16.30
CA ARG A 118 3.01 5.39 15.54
C ARG A 118 3.04 5.70 14.05
N PHE A 119 3.24 4.67 13.24
CA PHE A 119 3.33 4.77 11.79
C PHE A 119 2.49 3.68 11.12
N LEU A 120 1.94 3.99 9.95
CA LEU A 120 1.25 3.01 9.12
C LEU A 120 2.27 2.13 8.38
N ASP A 121 2.09 0.82 8.44
CA ASP A 121 2.80 -0.15 7.61
C ASP A 121 1.81 -0.75 6.58
N LEU A 122 1.88 -0.28 5.35
CA LEU A 122 1.01 -0.74 4.26
C LEU A 122 1.70 -1.84 3.48
N LYS A 123 1.25 -3.09 3.66
CA LYS A 123 1.86 -4.25 3.01
C LYS A 123 1.26 -4.50 1.64
N ARG A 124 2.14 -4.78 0.68
CA ARG A 124 1.83 -4.96 -0.73
C ARG A 124 2.53 -6.21 -1.24
N ASP A 125 1.77 -7.04 -1.93
CA ASP A 125 2.26 -8.28 -2.52
C ASP A 125 1.41 -8.56 -3.76
N VAL A 126 2.01 -8.36 -4.93
CA VAL A 126 1.36 -8.55 -6.24
C VAL A 126 0.99 -10.01 -6.52
N ASN A 127 1.48 -10.95 -5.73
CA ASN A 127 1.13 -12.37 -5.85
C ASN A 127 -0.14 -12.72 -5.09
N LYS A 128 -0.70 -11.80 -4.29
CA LYS A 128 -2.02 -11.97 -3.69
C LYS A 128 -3.11 -11.83 -4.74
N ASN A 129 -4.21 -12.53 -4.51
CA ASN A 129 -5.42 -12.44 -5.32
C ASN A 129 -6.52 -11.62 -4.64
N GLU A 130 -6.30 -11.14 -3.41
CA GLU A 130 -7.26 -10.36 -2.63
C GLU A 130 -6.58 -9.12 -2.06
N PHE A 131 -7.24 -7.97 -2.22
CA PHE A 131 -6.72 -6.67 -1.79
C PHE A 131 -7.81 -5.85 -1.09
N ILE A 132 -7.39 -4.86 -0.32
CA ILE A 132 -8.27 -4.02 0.49
C ILE A 132 -9.08 -3.11 -0.43
N ARG A 133 -10.41 -3.17 -0.30
CA ARG A 133 -11.33 -2.27 -1.03
C ARG A 133 -12.13 -1.37 -0.10
N THR A 134 -12.59 -1.91 1.03
CA THR A 134 -13.36 -1.17 2.02
C THR A 134 -12.58 -1.16 3.31
N TYR A 135 -12.51 0.01 3.94
CA TYR A 135 -11.78 0.23 5.18
C TYR A 135 -12.54 1.21 6.07
N GLY A 136 -12.33 1.11 7.38
CA GLY A 136 -12.97 1.95 8.38
C GLY A 136 -12.15 1.97 9.66
N LEU A 137 -12.46 2.91 10.54
CA LEU A 137 -11.96 2.91 11.91
C LEU A 137 -12.94 2.17 12.81
N TRP A 138 -12.44 1.44 13.79
CA TRP A 138 -13.26 0.77 14.78
C TRP A 138 -12.76 1.08 16.18
N ARG A 139 -13.57 1.80 16.95
CA ARG A 139 -13.26 2.16 18.33
C ARG A 139 -13.97 1.21 19.29
N THR A 140 -13.24 0.74 20.31
CA THR A 140 -13.77 -0.18 21.32
C THR A 140 -13.27 0.17 22.71
N SER A 141 -14.09 -0.14 23.72
CA SER A 141 -13.72 0.07 25.14
C SER A 141 -12.73 -0.96 25.68
N ARG A 142 -12.42 -2.00 24.89
CA ARG A 142 -11.54 -3.11 25.25
C ARG A 142 -10.79 -3.60 24.02
N GLU A 143 -9.63 -4.18 24.26
CA GLU A 143 -8.80 -4.79 23.23
C GLU A 143 -9.55 -5.89 22.47
N GLN A 144 -9.31 -5.96 21.17
CA GLN A 144 -9.90 -6.91 20.23
C GLN A 144 -8.79 -7.73 19.57
N GLY A 145 -8.98 -9.05 19.51
CA GLY A 145 -8.10 -9.96 18.78
C GLY A 145 -8.58 -10.31 17.36
N TYR A 146 -9.80 -9.93 17.00
CA TYR A 146 -10.44 -10.27 15.74
C TYR A 146 -11.26 -9.09 15.21
N PRO A 147 -11.42 -8.96 13.88
CA PRO A 147 -12.27 -7.93 13.30
C PRO A 147 -13.75 -8.11 13.72
N PRO A 148 -14.55 -7.03 13.67
CA PRO A 148 -15.98 -7.13 13.94
C PRO A 148 -16.67 -7.92 12.83
N SER A 149 -17.89 -8.40 13.10
CA SER A 149 -18.65 -9.22 12.15
C SER A 149 -18.77 -8.53 10.78
N GLY A 150 -18.53 -9.30 9.72
CA GLY A 150 -18.56 -8.82 8.35
C GLY A 150 -17.29 -8.09 7.89
N TRP A 151 -16.25 -7.97 8.71
CA TRP A 151 -14.94 -7.44 8.31
C TRP A 151 -13.92 -8.56 8.21
N SER A 152 -12.96 -8.42 7.29
CA SER A 152 -11.99 -9.48 6.95
C SER A 152 -10.67 -9.36 7.72
N GLY A 153 -10.28 -8.15 8.10
CA GLY A 153 -9.02 -7.90 8.81
C GLY A 153 -9.09 -6.69 9.73
N ILE A 154 -8.11 -6.62 10.64
CA ILE A 154 -7.96 -5.61 11.69
C ILE A 154 -6.47 -5.33 11.90
N SER A 155 -6.11 -4.08 12.17
CA SER A 155 -4.76 -3.70 12.56
C SER A 155 -4.46 -4.07 14.02
N ASN A 156 -3.25 -3.80 14.49
CA ASN A 156 -3.02 -3.68 15.93
C ASN A 156 -3.75 -2.44 16.50
N ASP A 157 -3.92 -2.39 17.83
CA ASP A 157 -4.52 -1.24 18.50
C ASP A 157 -3.58 -0.03 18.42
N ILE A 158 -4.03 1.01 17.71
CA ILE A 158 -3.32 2.29 17.53
C ILE A 158 -3.10 2.98 18.89
N ASN A 159 -4.02 2.77 19.83
CA ASN A 159 -4.00 3.38 21.15
C ASN A 159 -3.28 2.55 22.22
N THR A 160 -2.63 1.44 21.83
CA THR A 160 -1.87 0.60 22.76
C THR A 160 -0.91 1.45 23.61
N GLY A 161 -1.03 1.30 24.93
CA GLY A 161 -0.16 1.98 25.89
C GLY A 161 -0.42 3.48 26.08
N ARG A 162 -1.51 4.03 25.52
CA ARG A 162 -1.90 5.45 25.70
C ARG A 162 -3.09 5.63 26.68
N GLY A 163 -3.71 4.53 27.10
CA GLY A 163 -4.92 4.56 27.94
C GLY A 163 -6.19 4.90 27.16
N GLY A 164 -7.34 4.85 27.81
CA GLY A 164 -8.64 5.13 27.16
C GLY A 164 -9.12 3.99 26.25
N ASP A 165 -9.83 4.35 25.18
CA ASP A 165 -10.39 3.42 24.21
C ASP A 165 -9.32 2.86 23.25
N CYS A 166 -9.52 1.62 22.82
CA CYS A 166 -8.78 1.01 21.72
C CYS A 166 -9.29 1.54 20.38
N LEU A 167 -8.40 1.62 19.39
CA LEU A 167 -8.73 2.08 18.04
C LEU A 167 -8.00 1.24 17.00
N TYR A 168 -8.76 0.75 16.02
CA TYR A 168 -8.25 -0.11 14.96
C TYR A 168 -8.60 0.42 13.58
N ILE A 169 -7.78 0.10 12.59
CA ILE A 169 -8.21 0.11 11.19
C ILE A 169 -8.73 -1.29 10.88
N VAL A 170 -9.95 -1.37 10.33
CA VAL A 170 -10.55 -2.63 9.86
C VAL A 170 -10.77 -2.57 8.36
N TRP A 171 -10.72 -3.72 7.68
CA TRP A 171 -10.90 -3.78 6.23
C TRP A 171 -11.64 -5.01 5.74
N ARG A 172 -12.16 -4.91 4.51
CA ARG A 172 -12.71 -6.00 3.70
C ARG A 172 -11.90 -6.16 2.43
N PHE A 173 -11.70 -7.41 2.06
CA PHE A 173 -11.06 -7.75 0.81
C PHE A 173 -12.05 -7.77 -0.36
N ARG A 174 -11.49 -7.65 -1.56
CA ARG A 174 -12.11 -8.11 -2.80
C ARG A 174 -11.07 -8.86 -3.60
N GLU A 175 -11.52 -9.89 -4.32
CA GLU A 175 -10.68 -10.58 -5.29
C GLU A 175 -10.27 -9.63 -6.43
N TYR A 176 -8.98 -9.58 -6.72
CA TYR A 176 -8.42 -8.91 -7.90
C TYR A 176 -8.14 -9.95 -8.98
N LYS A 177 -8.91 -9.89 -10.05
CA LYS A 177 -8.68 -10.72 -11.23
C LYS A 177 -7.80 -9.93 -12.19
N SER A 178 -6.50 -10.20 -12.19
CA SER A 178 -5.65 -9.74 -13.30
C SER A 178 -6.19 -10.42 -14.57
N GLY A 179 -6.60 -9.64 -15.58
CA GLY A 179 -7.11 -10.22 -16.82
C GLY A 179 -6.18 -11.28 -17.38
N ALA A 180 -6.78 -12.39 -17.81
CA ALA A 180 -6.09 -13.58 -18.31
C ALA A 180 -5.20 -13.27 -19.52
#